data_AF-A0A316R809-F1
#
_entry.id   AF-A0A316R809-F1
#
_cell.length_a   1.000
_cell.length_b   1.000
_cell.length_c   1.000
_cell.angle_alpha   90.00
_cell.angle_beta   90.00
_cell.angle_gamma   90.00
#
_symmetry.space_group_name_H-M   'P 1'
#
loop_
_entity.id
_entity.type
_entity.pdbx_description
1 polymer ?
#
loop_
_entity_poly.entity_id
_entity_poly.type
_entity_poly.pdbx_seq_one_letter_code
_entity_poly.pdbx_strand_id
1 'polypeptide(L)' 'MTSTSGPCSQMLLYYQMILEKMSFSVDLFVAELRKALKELTGREADIFISWARSRFAYDIRLVRCIEYAV' A
#
# COMPACT_ATOMS: atom_id res chain seq x y z
N MET A 1 19.06 -21.08 -0.29
CA MET A 1 18.59 -19.72 0.01
C MET A 1 17.07 -19.75 0.09
N THR A 2 16.51 -20.02 1.27
CA THR A 2 15.06 -20.02 1.49
C THR A 2 14.67 -18.64 1.99
N SER A 3 14.22 -17.77 1.08
CA SER A 3 13.54 -16.54 1.43
C SER A 3 12.21 -16.90 2.09
N THR A 4 12.20 -16.99 3.41
CA THR A 4 10.99 -17.07 4.22
C THR A 4 10.36 -15.68 4.27
N SER A 5 9.75 -15.24 3.16
CA SER A 5 8.59 -14.37 3.27
C SER A 5 7.52 -15.18 3.97
N GLY A 6 7.41 -15.01 5.29
CA GLY A 6 6.30 -15.55 6.07
C GLY A 6 4.96 -15.17 5.42
N PRO A 7 3.87 -15.91 5.70
CA PRO A 7 2.58 -15.63 5.06
C PRO A 7 2.23 -14.15 5.24
N CYS A 8 2.01 -13.43 4.13
CA CYS A 8 1.49 -12.07 4.18
C CYS A 8 0.19 -12.09 5.00
N SER A 9 0.06 -11.18 5.95
CA SER A 9 -1.17 -11.15 6.74
C SER A 9 -2.38 -10.91 5.86
N GLN A 10 -3.51 -11.47 6.26
CA GLN A 10 -4.77 -11.26 5.57
C GLN A 10 -5.13 -9.77 5.48
N MET A 11 -4.69 -8.98 6.47
CA MET A 11 -4.90 -7.54 6.54
C MET A 11 -4.06 -6.77 5.52
N LEU A 12 -2.79 -7.14 5.35
CA LEU A 12 -1.93 -6.60 4.29
C LEU A 12 -2.54 -6.85 2.91
N LEU A 13 -2.94 -8.11 2.63
CA LEU A 13 -3.56 -8.48 1.35
C LEU A 13 -4.89 -7.76 1.12
N TYR A 14 -5.70 -7.60 2.17
CA TYR A 14 -6.93 -6.83 2.13
C TYR A 14 -6.67 -5.38 1.70
N TYR A 15 -5.72 -4.70 2.34
CA TYR A 15 -5.39 -3.32 2.01
C TYR A 15 -4.78 -3.17 0.62
N GLN A 16 -3.99 -4.14 0.14
CA GLN A 16 -3.49 -4.14 -1.24
C GLN A 16 -4.64 -4.17 -2.25
N MET A 17 -5.59 -5.07 -2.05
CA MET A 17 -6.77 -5.18 -2.92
C MET A 17 -7.64 -3.91 -2.89
N ILE A 18 -7.88 -3.34 -1.70
CA ILE A 18 -8.67 -2.11 -1.58
C ILE A 18 -7.97 -0.95 -2.29
N LEU A 19 -6.65 -0.79 -2.09
CA LEU A 19 -5.90 0.30 -2.69
C LEU A 19 -5.86 0.20 -4.23
N GLU A 20 -5.74 -1.01 -4.79
CA GLU A 20 -5.91 -1.22 -6.24
C GLU A 20 -7.29 -0.80 -6.73
N LYS A 21 -8.36 -1.20 -6.02
CA LYS A 21 -9.73 -0.86 -6.42
C LYS A 21 -10.00 0.64 -6.37
N MET A 22 -9.36 1.38 -5.46
CA MET A 22 -9.59 2.82 -5.31
C MET A 22 -8.64 3.68 -6.15
N SER A 23 -7.69 3.08 -6.88
CA SER A 23 -6.68 3.80 -7.69
C SER A 23 -7.24 4.71 -8.79
N PHE A 24 -8.52 4.57 -9.15
CA PHE A 24 -9.18 5.46 -10.11
C PHE A 24 -9.47 6.87 -9.55
N SER A 25 -9.47 7.05 -8.23
CA SER A 25 -9.74 8.32 -7.55
C SER A 25 -8.64 8.64 -6.56
N VAL A 26 -7.97 9.78 -6.75
CA VAL A 26 -6.87 10.21 -5.87
C VAL A 26 -7.35 10.39 -4.43
N ASP A 27 -8.53 10.97 -4.23
CA ASP A 27 -9.05 11.23 -2.88
C ASP A 27 -9.37 9.93 -2.12
N LEU A 28 -10.01 8.97 -2.80
CA LEU A 28 -10.31 7.66 -2.21
C LEU A 28 -9.02 6.86 -1.98
N PHE A 29 -8.07 6.92 -2.91
CA PHE A 29 -6.77 6.30 -2.77
C PHE A 29 -6.02 6.82 -1.54
N VAL A 30 -5.96 8.14 -1.35
CA VAL A 30 -5.29 8.75 -0.18
C VAL A 30 -5.99 8.37 1.12
N ALA A 31 -7.33 8.32 1.13
CA ALA A 31 -8.09 7.93 2.31
C ALA A 31 -7.78 6.49 2.73
N GLU A 32 -7.82 5.54 1.78
CA GLU A 32 -7.53 4.13 2.05
C GLU A 32 -6.05 3.89 2.35
N LEU A 33 -5.13 4.60 1.70
CA LEU A 33 -3.70 4.56 2.00
C LEU A 33 -3.44 4.95 3.46
N ARG A 34 -3.99 6.07 3.92
CA ARG A 34 -3.85 6.53 5.30
C ARG A 34 -4.48 5.57 6.31
N LYS A 35 -5.59 4.93 5.94
CA LYS A 35 -6.23 3.92 6.77
C LYS A 35 -5.34 2.68 6.92
N ALA A 36 -4.80 2.17 5.81
CA ALA A 36 -3.85 1.06 5.81
C ALA A 36 -2.64 1.34 6.71
N LEU A 37 -2.02 2.52 6.58
CA LEU A 37 -0.84 2.89 7.38
C LEU A 37 -1.12 3.03 8.89
N LYS A 38 -2.38 3.23 9.29
CA LYS A 38 -2.76 3.27 10.71
C LYS A 38 -3.03 1.89 11.31
N GLU A 39 -3.52 0.95 10.49
CA GLU A 39 -3.95 -0.36 10.98
C GLU A 39 -2.90 -1.46 10.79
N LEU A 40 -2.01 -1.31 9.80
CA LEU A 40 -0.90 -2.24 9.58
C LEU A 40 0.19 -2.04 10.65
N THR A 41 0.84 -3.14 11.04
CA THR A 41 2.05 -3.06 11.87
C THR A 41 3.18 -2.37 11.09
N GLY A 42 4.19 -1.82 11.77
CA GLY A 42 5.30 -1.12 11.10
C GLY A 42 5.95 -1.93 9.97
N ARG A 43 6.20 -3.22 10.22
CA ARG A 43 6.75 -4.12 9.18
C ARG A 43 5.80 -4.32 7.99
N GLU A 44 4.51 -4.45 8.25
CA GLU A 44 3.52 -4.61 7.17
C GLU A 44 3.32 -3.32 6.40
N ALA A 45 3.35 -2.17 7.07
CA ALA A 45 3.31 -0.86 6.43
C ALA A 45 4.51 -0.67 5.50
N ASP A 46 5.72 -1.06 5.91
CA ASP A 46 6.92 -1.02 5.05
C ASP A 46 6.75 -1.90 3.79
N ILE A 47 6.26 -3.13 3.96
CA ILE A 47 5.97 -4.04 2.84
C ILE A 47 4.90 -3.44 1.93
N PHE A 48 3.84 -2.86 2.51
CA PHE A 48 2.74 -2.24 1.81
C PHE A 48 3.18 -1.04 0.98
N ILE A 49 3.98 -0.14 1.55
CA ILE A 49 4.54 1.04 0.87
C ILE A 49 5.44 0.61 -0.28
N SER A 50 6.35 -0.35 -0.04
CA SER A 50 7.24 -0.86 -1.07
C SER A 50 6.45 -1.45 -2.24
N TRP A 51 5.41 -2.22 -1.94
CA TRP A 51 4.51 -2.76 -2.94
C TRP A 51 3.76 -1.65 -3.69
N ALA A 52 3.18 -0.67 -2.99
CA ALA A 52 2.42 0.42 -3.60
C ALA A 52 3.28 1.26 -4.56
N ARG A 53 4.52 1.59 -4.16
CA ARG A 53 5.48 2.30 -5.01
C ARG A 53 5.75 1.54 -6.31
N SER A 54 5.96 0.23 -6.23
CA SER A 54 6.18 -0.60 -7.41
C SER A 54 4.92 -0.75 -8.26
N ARG A 55 3.75 -0.89 -7.64
CA ARG A 55 2.47 -1.18 -8.31
C ARG A 55 1.94 0.02 -9.09
N PHE A 56 2.08 1.22 -8.54
CA PHE A 56 1.56 2.47 -9.09
C PHE A 56 2.63 3.37 -9.71
N ALA A 57 3.84 2.86 -9.96
CA ALA A 57 5.00 3.61 -10.47
C ALA A 57 4.71 4.45 -11.74
N TYR A 58 3.73 4.04 -12.54
CA TYR A 58 3.36 4.70 -13.79
C TYR A 58 2.34 5.84 -13.64
N ASP A 59 1.69 6.00 -12.47
CA ASP A 59 0.79 7.13 -12.21
C ASP A 59 1.44 8.12 -11.22
N ILE A 60 1.98 9.21 -11.78
CA ILE A 60 2.69 10.23 -11.00
C ILE A 60 1.85 10.86 -9.89
N ARG A 61 0.51 10.89 -10.02
CA ARG A 61 -0.37 11.47 -9.00
C ARG A 61 -0.42 10.55 -7.78
N LEU A 62 -0.54 9.25 -8.00
CA LEU A 62 -0.59 8.24 -6.93
C LEU A 62 0.77 8.08 -6.25
N VAL A 63 1.87 8.12 -7.02
CA VAL A 63 3.23 8.08 -6.47
C VAL A 63 3.46 9.22 -5.48
N ARG A 64 3.10 10.46 -5.84
CA ARG A 64 3.21 11.60 -4.92
C ARG A 64 2.37 11.39 -3.65
N CYS A 65 1.18 10.81 -3.76
CA CYS A 65 0.37 10.50 -2.60
C CYS A 65 1.05 9.51 -1.65
N ILE A 66 1.73 8.49 -2.20
CA ILE A 66 2.50 7.52 -1.41
C ILE A 66 3.69 8.20 -0.74
N GLU A 67 4.41 9.07 -1.45
CA GLU A 67 5.57 9.80 -0.91
C GLU A 67 5.23 10.75 0.23
N TYR A 68 4.08 11.43 0.16
CA TYR A 68 3.64 12.37 1.22
C TYR A 68 2.87 11.73 2.37
N ALA A 69 2.46 10.46 2.23
CA ALA A 69 1.76 9.73 3.29
C ALA A 69 2.72 9.05 4.29
N VAL A 70 3.98 8.87 3.88
CA VAL A 70 5.09 8.37 4.69
C VAL A 70 5.84 9.56 5.30
#